data_AF-A0A367QDP6-F1
#
_entry.id   AF-A0A367QDP6-F1
#
_cell.length_a   1.000
_cell.length_b   1.000
_cell.length_c   1.000
_cell.angle_alpha   90.00
_cell.angle_beta   90.00
_cell.angle_gamma   90.00
#
_symmetry.space_group_name_H-M   'P 1'
#
loop_
_entity.id
_entity.type
_entity.pdbx_description
1 polymer ?
#
loop_
_entity_poly.entity_id
_entity_poly.type
_entity_poly.pdbx_seq_one_letter_code
_entity_poly.pdbx_strand_id
1 'polypeptide(L)'
;MDENGHYQRSSPLEQPESGILSNWLERIAIEQRIQTPSIVVRRSVYEKLGRFDCRFSCCGEDWEMWVHIAAQYPVWYEVEPLALYRIHSNSLSRISTRIEADTQELRMATEIMQTYLPTLVARKLSNKAKENVALYCVQDLVLQMLTLGDFTAATTQIQAALKCSYSRKVLIELSRTIFQSGKFWIKQVIKSQMSLKTHQ
;
A
#
# COMPACT_ATOMS: atom_id res chain seq x y z
N MET A 1 11.06 -0.22 13.18
CA MET A 1 11.64 0.15 14.47
C MET A 1 11.09 1.52 14.86
N ASP A 2 10.73 1.71 16.12
CA ASP A 2 10.28 3.02 16.61
C ASP A 2 11.46 3.97 16.86
N GLU A 3 11.15 5.18 17.31
CA GLU A 3 12.15 6.21 17.65
C GLU A 3 13.04 5.83 18.86
N ASN A 4 12.62 4.85 19.66
CA ASN A 4 13.31 4.36 20.85
C ASN A 4 14.10 3.06 20.58
N GLY A 5 14.12 2.56 19.35
CA GLY A 5 14.84 1.35 18.98
C GLY A 5 14.03 0.05 19.09
N HIS A 6 12.75 0.11 19.44
CA HIS A 6 11.91 -1.08 19.56
C HIS A 6 11.43 -1.60 18.21
N TYR A 7 11.46 -2.92 18.07
CA TYR A 7 10.90 -3.61 16.90
C TYR A 7 9.37 -3.50 16.95
N GLN A 8 8.76 -3.06 15.86
CA GLN A 8 7.30 -2.91 15.75
C GLN A 8 6.66 -4.01 14.91
N ARG A 9 7.29 -4.37 13.78
CA ARG A 9 6.74 -5.32 12.81
C ARG A 9 7.87 -5.98 12.02
N SER A 10 7.68 -7.24 11.68
CA SER A 10 8.44 -7.97 10.66
C SER A 10 7.55 -8.23 9.44
N SER A 11 8.12 -8.15 8.25
CA SER A 11 7.45 -8.60 7.02
C SER A 11 7.25 -10.12 7.06
N PRO A 12 6.17 -10.66 6.46
CA PRO A 12 6.05 -12.10 6.28
C PRO A 12 7.18 -12.61 5.38
N LEU A 13 7.59 -13.87 5.57
CA LEU A 13 8.59 -14.51 4.72
C LEU A 13 8.03 -14.73 3.31
N GLU A 14 8.82 -14.40 2.29
CA GLU A 14 8.46 -14.68 0.89
C GLU A 14 8.69 -16.15 0.52
N GLN A 15 9.64 -16.82 1.17
CA GLN A 15 9.91 -18.25 1.07
C GLN A 15 10.74 -18.72 2.30
N PRO A 16 10.77 -20.02 2.63
CA PRO A 16 11.42 -20.51 3.85
C PRO A 16 12.95 -20.50 3.81
N GLU A 17 13.56 -20.41 2.62
CA GLU A 17 15.01 -20.52 2.42
C GLU A 17 15.52 -19.42 1.50
N SER A 18 16.78 -19.00 1.65
CA SER A 18 17.41 -18.05 0.73
C SER A 18 17.55 -18.66 -0.67
N GLY A 19 17.31 -17.85 -1.70
CA GLY A 19 17.32 -18.37 -3.07
C GLY A 19 16.65 -17.47 -4.08
N ILE A 20 16.56 -17.94 -5.33
CA ILE A 20 15.79 -17.27 -6.37
C ILE A 20 14.29 -17.42 -6.08
N LEU A 21 13.58 -16.29 -6.04
CA LEU A 21 12.14 -16.27 -5.82
C LEU A 21 11.39 -16.90 -7.00
N SER A 22 10.59 -17.92 -6.71
CA SER A 22 9.75 -18.59 -7.69
C SER A 22 8.45 -17.81 -7.96
N ASN A 23 8.04 -17.72 -9.24
CA ASN A 23 6.88 -16.96 -9.72
C ASN A 23 6.86 -15.52 -9.19
N TRP A 24 8.04 -14.91 -9.11
CA TRP A 24 8.20 -13.62 -8.42
C TRP A 24 7.45 -12.51 -9.13
N LEU A 25 7.52 -12.47 -10.47
CA LEU A 25 6.86 -11.44 -11.27
C LEU A 25 5.36 -11.38 -10.98
N GLU A 26 4.67 -12.52 -10.96
CA GLU A 26 3.23 -12.58 -10.67
C GLU A 26 2.89 -12.08 -9.27
N ARG A 27 3.78 -12.35 -8.31
CA ARG A 27 3.58 -11.99 -6.89
C ARG A 27 3.79 -10.51 -6.65
N ILE A 28 4.90 -9.95 -7.16
CA ILE A 28 5.21 -8.53 -7.02
C ILE A 28 4.31 -7.65 -7.90
N ALA A 29 3.79 -8.17 -9.02
CA ALA A 29 2.87 -7.42 -9.88
C ALA A 29 1.51 -7.12 -9.23
N ILE A 30 1.08 -7.88 -8.23
CA ILE A 30 -0.25 -7.72 -7.61
C ILE A 30 -0.25 -6.94 -6.29
N GLU A 31 0.89 -6.83 -5.60
CA GLU A 31 1.04 -5.96 -4.43
C GLU A 31 2.50 -5.56 -4.25
N GLN A 32 2.77 -4.41 -3.62
CA GLN A 32 4.12 -4.03 -3.21
C GLN A 32 4.57 -4.92 -2.04
N ARG A 33 5.65 -5.67 -2.25
CA ARG A 33 6.19 -6.63 -1.27
C ARG A 33 7.59 -6.25 -0.75
N ILE A 34 8.24 -5.29 -1.41
CA ILE A 34 9.62 -4.90 -1.10
C ILE A 34 9.63 -3.48 -0.52
N GLN A 35 10.37 -3.30 0.56
CA GLN A 35 10.72 -1.98 1.06
C GLN A 35 12.06 -1.58 0.45
N THR A 36 12.18 -0.35 -0.02
CA THR A 36 13.40 0.19 -0.66
C THR A 36 14.70 -0.03 0.14
N PRO A 37 14.75 0.08 1.48
CA PRO A 37 15.96 -0.26 2.25
C PRO A 37 16.34 -1.75 2.24
N SER A 38 15.46 -2.65 1.79
CA SER A 38 15.66 -4.10 1.81
C SER A 38 16.02 -4.71 0.45
N ILE A 39 16.40 -3.89 -0.53
CA ILE A 39 16.82 -4.38 -1.86
C ILE A 39 18.13 -3.75 -2.30
N VAL A 40 18.95 -4.55 -2.96
CA VAL A 40 20.18 -4.11 -3.63
C VAL A 40 20.09 -4.49 -5.11
N VAL A 41 20.29 -3.51 -5.98
CA VAL A 41 20.22 -3.69 -7.43
C VAL A 41 21.58 -3.37 -8.04
N ARG A 42 22.05 -4.23 -8.96
CA ARG A 42 23.29 -3.99 -9.70
C ARG A 42 23.14 -2.71 -10.52
N ARG A 43 24.17 -1.85 -10.50
CA ARG A 43 24.20 -0.61 -11.31
C ARG A 43 23.85 -0.85 -12.79
N SER A 44 24.37 -1.91 -13.39
CA SER A 44 24.13 -2.25 -14.79
C SER A 44 22.65 -2.53 -15.11
N VAL A 45 21.84 -2.93 -14.11
CA VAL A 45 20.39 -3.11 -14.27
C VAL A 45 19.71 -1.75 -14.42
N TYR A 46 20.05 -0.76 -13.58
CA TYR A 46 19.54 0.61 -13.74
C TYR A 46 20.00 1.26 -15.04
N GLU A 47 21.25 1.04 -15.45
CA GLU A 47 21.74 1.57 -16.73
C GLU A 47 21.00 0.97 -17.94
N LYS A 48 20.53 -0.28 -17.83
CA LYS A 48 19.76 -0.94 -18.89
C LYS A 48 18.29 -0.57 -18.89
N LEU A 49 17.64 -0.57 -17.72
CA LEU A 49 16.18 -0.36 -17.60
C LEU A 49 15.78 1.10 -17.47
N GLY A 50 16.72 1.96 -17.07
CA GLY A 50 16.48 3.36 -16.80
C GLY A 50 16.36 3.67 -15.31
N ARG A 51 16.04 4.94 -15.03
CA ARG A 51 15.83 5.47 -13.68
C ARG A 51 14.38 5.24 -13.26
N PHE A 52 14.08 5.52 -11.99
CA PHE A 52 12.71 5.59 -11.50
C PHE A 52 11.86 6.54 -12.36
N ASP A 53 10.61 6.17 -12.56
CA ASP A 53 9.66 6.96 -13.34
C ASP A 53 9.33 8.28 -12.63
N CYS A 54 9.62 9.40 -13.28
CA CYS A 54 9.44 10.73 -12.73
C CYS A 54 7.98 11.23 -12.76
N ARG A 55 7.04 10.42 -13.29
CA ARG A 55 5.60 10.74 -13.25
C ARG A 55 5.00 10.59 -11.85
N PHE A 56 5.63 9.78 -10.98
CA PHE A 56 5.21 9.61 -9.59
C PHE A 56 5.71 10.79 -8.74
N SER A 57 4.80 11.41 -7.99
CA SER A 57 5.11 12.54 -7.11
C SER A 57 5.12 12.17 -5.64
N CYS A 58 4.39 11.11 -5.25
CA CYS A 58 4.28 10.70 -3.85
C CYS A 58 4.55 9.22 -3.59
N CYS A 59 4.20 8.32 -4.52
CA CYS A 59 4.27 6.89 -4.30
C CYS A 59 4.21 6.06 -5.59
N GLY A 60 4.53 4.77 -5.47
CA GLY A 60 4.38 3.80 -6.56
C GLY A 60 5.61 3.68 -7.45
N GLU A 61 6.57 4.61 -7.35
CA GLU A 61 7.85 4.60 -8.06
C GLU A 61 8.69 3.37 -7.73
N ASP A 62 8.75 3.02 -6.44
CA ASP A 62 9.48 1.83 -6.00
C ASP A 62 8.79 0.57 -6.48
N TRP A 63 7.46 0.52 -6.40
CA TRP A 63 6.70 -0.66 -6.81
C TRP A 63 6.82 -0.92 -8.30
N GLU A 64 6.68 0.13 -9.12
CA GLU A 64 6.89 0.07 -10.56
C GLU A 64 8.29 -0.44 -10.90
N MET A 65 9.33 0.14 -10.31
CA MET A 65 10.72 -0.27 -10.53
C MET A 65 10.96 -1.75 -10.19
N TRP A 66 10.42 -2.24 -9.07
CA TRP A 66 10.59 -3.65 -8.67
C TRP A 66 9.88 -4.61 -9.63
N VAL A 67 8.70 -4.25 -10.14
CA VAL A 67 8.00 -5.04 -11.16
C VAL A 67 8.75 -5.01 -12.49
N HIS A 68 9.27 -3.86 -12.89
CA HIS A 68 10.05 -3.70 -14.12
C HIS A 68 11.33 -4.54 -14.08
N ILE A 69 12.04 -4.57 -12.94
CA ILE A 69 13.20 -5.45 -12.75
C ILE A 69 12.79 -6.91 -12.77
N ALA A 70 11.74 -7.30 -12.04
CA ALA A 70 11.26 -8.69 -11.96
C ALA A 70 10.78 -9.23 -13.32
N ALA A 71 10.38 -8.35 -14.25
CA ALA A 71 9.99 -8.72 -15.60
C ALA A 71 11.17 -9.17 -16.47
N GLN A 72 12.40 -8.82 -16.09
CA GLN A 72 13.62 -9.03 -16.90
C GLN A 72 14.67 -9.90 -16.20
N TYR A 73 14.62 -9.99 -14.87
CA TYR A 73 15.66 -10.63 -14.07
C TYR A 73 15.09 -11.50 -12.95
N PRO A 74 15.72 -12.65 -12.64
CA PRO A 74 15.44 -13.37 -11.42
C PRO A 74 15.87 -12.52 -10.21
N VAL A 75 15.08 -12.59 -9.13
CA VAL A 75 15.35 -11.88 -7.88
C VAL A 75 15.77 -12.89 -6.82
N TRP A 76 16.94 -12.67 -6.24
CA TRP A 76 17.40 -13.42 -5.09
C TRP A 76 16.80 -12.86 -3.81
N TYR A 77 16.35 -13.74 -2.92
CA TYR A 77 15.81 -13.43 -1.61
C TYR A 77 16.70 -13.98 -0.52
N GLU A 78 16.97 -13.15 0.48
CA GLU A 78 17.55 -13.58 1.75
C GLU A 78 16.46 -13.74 2.79
N VAL A 79 16.41 -14.91 3.44
CA VAL A 79 15.42 -15.21 4.49
C VAL A 79 15.69 -14.43 5.78
N GLU A 80 16.96 -14.10 6.04
CA GLU A 80 17.34 -13.33 7.21
C GLU A 80 16.99 -11.84 7.04
N PRO A 81 16.43 -11.19 8.07
CA PRO A 81 16.12 -9.77 8.00
C PRO A 81 17.40 -8.93 8.09
N LEU A 82 17.85 -8.40 6.95
CA LEU A 82 19.07 -7.58 6.84
C LEU A 82 18.84 -6.07 6.91
N ALA A 83 17.58 -5.62 6.94
CA ALA A 83 17.23 -4.20 6.94
C ALA A 83 16.15 -3.88 7.99
N LEU A 84 16.29 -2.71 8.61
CA LEU A 84 15.38 -2.18 9.62
C LEU A 84 14.92 -0.78 9.22
N TYR A 85 13.65 -0.65 8.87
CA TYR A 85 13.05 0.65 8.58
C TYR A 85 12.57 1.32 9.87
N ARG A 86 12.96 2.58 10.07
CA ARG A 86 12.55 3.39 11.22
C ARG A 86 11.31 4.22 10.88
N ILE A 87 10.28 4.12 11.71
CA ILE A 87 9.06 4.90 11.60
C ILE A 87 9.04 5.90 12.76
N HIS A 88 9.03 7.19 12.44
CA HIS A 88 8.96 8.27 13.43
C HIS A 88 7.51 8.68 13.70
N SER A 89 7.20 9.14 14.90
CA SER A 89 5.89 9.69 15.26
C SER A 89 5.45 10.84 14.31
N ASN A 90 6.38 11.74 13.97
CA ASN A 90 6.17 12.80 12.95
C ASN A 90 6.16 12.30 11.51
N SER A 91 6.47 11.03 11.27
CA SER A 91 6.26 10.41 9.96
C SER A 91 4.82 9.93 9.79
N LEU A 92 4.07 9.66 10.87
CA LEU A 92 2.64 9.31 10.80
C LEU A 92 1.78 10.52 10.36
N SER A 93 2.13 11.73 10.80
CA SER A 93 1.52 12.97 10.30
C SER A 93 1.94 13.32 8.86
N ARG A 94 3.11 12.83 8.42
CA ARG A 94 3.59 12.92 7.03
C ARG A 94 3.01 11.84 6.12
N ILE A 95 2.70 10.67 6.69
CA ILE A 95 1.90 9.62 6.09
C ILE A 95 0.51 10.18 5.86
N SER A 96 -0.15 10.78 6.87
CA SER A 96 -1.48 11.38 6.67
C SER A 96 -1.56 12.48 5.60
N THR A 97 -0.47 13.22 5.35
CA THR A 97 -0.39 14.19 4.24
C THR A 97 -0.03 13.56 2.88
N ARG A 98 0.62 12.38 2.84
CA ARG A 98 0.85 11.60 1.61
C ARG A 98 -0.39 10.86 1.10
N ILE A 99 -1.35 10.59 2.00
CA ILE A 99 -2.54 9.77 1.74
C ILE A 99 -3.47 10.33 0.65
N GLU A 100 -3.52 11.66 0.43
CA GLU A 100 -4.42 12.23 -0.58
C GLU A 100 -4.02 11.90 -2.03
N ALA A 101 -2.72 11.69 -2.30
CA ALA A 101 -2.18 11.41 -3.63
C ALA A 101 -1.91 9.91 -3.90
N ASP A 102 -2.02 9.06 -2.87
CA ASP A 102 -1.55 7.67 -2.88
C ASP A 102 -2.32 6.78 -3.88
N THR A 103 -3.66 6.77 -3.81
CA THR A 103 -4.48 5.81 -4.57
C THR A 103 -4.44 6.04 -6.10
N GLN A 104 -4.37 7.29 -6.55
CA GLN A 104 -4.36 7.59 -7.98
C GLN A 104 -3.00 7.26 -8.61
N GLU A 105 -1.90 7.56 -7.92
CA GLU A 105 -0.56 7.18 -8.37
C GLU A 105 -0.35 5.67 -8.32
N LEU A 106 -0.83 4.97 -7.28
CA LEU A 106 -0.82 3.51 -7.25
C LEU A 106 -1.64 2.91 -8.41
N ARG A 107 -2.80 3.49 -8.76
CA ARG A 107 -3.56 3.08 -9.94
C ARG A 107 -2.74 3.29 -11.22
N MET A 108 -2.11 4.44 -11.38
CA MET A 108 -1.23 4.72 -12.52
C MET A 108 -0.08 3.70 -12.59
N ALA A 109 0.53 3.36 -11.45
CA ALA A 109 1.55 2.32 -11.38
C ALA A 109 1.00 0.99 -11.93
N THR A 110 -0.20 0.55 -11.54
CA THR A 110 -0.79 -0.69 -12.09
C THR A 110 -1.04 -0.67 -13.59
N GLU A 111 -1.24 0.50 -14.17
CA GLU A 111 -1.43 0.70 -15.62
C GLU A 111 -0.10 0.68 -16.35
N ILE A 112 0.94 1.31 -15.79
CA ILE A 112 2.31 1.28 -16.31
C ILE A 112 2.87 -0.14 -16.24
N MET A 113 2.79 -0.78 -15.06
CA MET A 113 3.31 -2.12 -14.82
C MET A 113 2.70 -3.17 -15.74
N GLN A 114 1.43 -2.99 -16.16
CA GLN A 114 0.78 -3.88 -17.12
C GLN A 114 1.59 -4.03 -18.43
N THR A 115 2.33 -3.00 -18.83
CA THR A 115 3.14 -3.01 -20.05
C THR A 115 4.40 -3.87 -19.95
N TYR A 116 4.85 -4.19 -18.73
CA TYR A 116 6.00 -5.06 -18.48
C TYR A 116 5.63 -6.54 -18.36
N LEU A 117 4.34 -6.84 -18.21
CA LEU A 117 3.87 -8.19 -17.95
C LEU A 117 3.66 -9.00 -19.25
N PRO A 118 3.87 -10.32 -19.23
CA PRO A 118 3.55 -11.17 -20.38
C PRO A 118 2.08 -11.06 -20.77
N THR A 119 1.81 -10.91 -22.08
CA THR A 119 0.48 -10.62 -22.63
C THR A 119 -0.62 -11.55 -22.13
N LEU A 120 -0.29 -12.84 -21.92
CA LEU A 120 -1.25 -13.85 -21.45
C LEU A 120 -1.78 -13.58 -20.04
N VAL A 121 -0.95 -13.00 -19.16
CA VAL A 121 -1.28 -12.78 -17.74
C VAL A 121 -1.45 -11.31 -17.37
N ALA A 122 -0.97 -10.38 -18.21
CA ALA A 122 -0.93 -8.94 -17.94
C ALA A 122 -2.26 -8.37 -17.45
N ARG A 123 -3.37 -8.63 -18.17
CA ARG A 123 -4.70 -8.14 -17.80
C ARG A 123 -5.19 -8.72 -16.48
N LYS A 124 -4.95 -10.02 -16.24
CA LYS A 124 -5.37 -10.70 -15.01
C LYS A 124 -4.63 -10.13 -13.80
N LEU A 125 -3.31 -10.00 -13.91
CA LEU A 125 -2.46 -9.47 -12.84
C LEU A 125 -2.75 -7.99 -12.58
N SER A 126 -2.86 -7.16 -13.63
CA SER A 126 -3.18 -5.73 -13.47
C SER A 126 -4.57 -5.53 -12.82
N ASN A 127 -5.59 -6.30 -13.23
CA ASN A 127 -6.91 -6.24 -12.56
C ASN A 127 -6.82 -6.66 -11.09
N LYS A 128 -5.98 -7.64 -10.76
CA LYS A 128 -5.77 -8.08 -9.38
C LYS A 128 -5.01 -7.03 -8.56
N ALA A 129 -4.02 -6.39 -9.16
CA ALA A 129 -3.28 -5.28 -8.57
C ALA A 129 -4.22 -4.11 -8.26
N LYS A 130 -5.10 -3.73 -9.20
CA LYS A 130 -6.12 -2.70 -9.01
C LYS A 130 -7.12 -3.05 -7.90
N GLU A 131 -7.54 -4.32 -7.78
CA GLU A 131 -8.34 -4.78 -6.65
C GLU A 131 -7.60 -4.63 -5.32
N ASN A 132 -6.32 -5.00 -5.26
CA ASN A 132 -5.52 -4.90 -4.04
C ASN A 132 -5.26 -3.44 -3.64
N VAL A 133 -4.98 -2.55 -4.59
CA VAL A 133 -4.87 -1.09 -4.35
C VAL A 133 -6.18 -0.52 -3.80
N ALA A 134 -7.33 -0.91 -4.39
CA ALA A 134 -8.63 -0.49 -3.89
C ALA A 134 -8.90 -0.97 -2.45
N LEU A 135 -8.52 -2.22 -2.13
CA LEU A 135 -8.66 -2.76 -0.78
C LEU A 135 -7.78 -2.02 0.24
N TYR A 136 -6.50 -1.78 -0.07
CA TYR A 136 -5.60 -0.98 0.77
C TYR A 136 -6.17 0.43 1.01
N CYS A 137 -6.63 1.10 -0.04
CA CYS A 137 -7.24 2.42 0.08
C CYS A 137 -8.43 2.42 1.05
N VAL A 138 -9.31 1.42 0.95
CA VAL A 138 -10.47 1.30 1.84
C VAL A 138 -10.05 0.99 3.28
N GLN A 139 -9.14 0.05 3.47
CA GLN A 139 -8.80 -0.47 4.80
C GLN A 139 -7.95 0.50 5.61
N ASP A 140 -7.04 1.21 4.96
CA ASP A 140 -6.09 2.10 5.64
C ASP A 140 -6.54 3.56 5.50
N LEU A 141 -6.69 4.05 4.27
CA LEU A 141 -6.85 5.48 4.01
C LEU A 141 -8.25 5.98 4.38
N VAL A 142 -9.29 5.31 3.89
CA VAL A 142 -10.68 5.68 4.19
C VAL A 142 -10.97 5.54 5.68
N LEU A 143 -10.53 4.44 6.31
CA LEU A 143 -10.70 4.24 7.75
C LEU A 143 -10.03 5.36 8.57
N GLN A 144 -8.81 5.75 8.20
CA GLN A 144 -8.09 6.83 8.87
C GLN A 144 -8.82 8.17 8.73
N MET A 145 -9.25 8.55 7.52
CA MET A 145 -9.96 9.81 7.30
C MET A 145 -11.31 9.87 8.02
N LEU A 146 -12.06 8.77 8.01
CA LEU A 146 -13.30 8.67 8.78
C LEU A 146 -13.07 8.75 10.29
N THR A 147 -11.96 8.20 10.79
CA THR A 147 -11.59 8.29 12.21
C THR A 147 -11.19 9.71 12.61
N LEU A 148 -10.53 10.45 11.72
CA LEU A 148 -10.19 11.87 11.91
C LEU A 148 -11.38 12.81 11.71
N GLY A 149 -12.50 12.33 11.17
CA GLY A 149 -13.69 13.12 10.87
C GLY A 149 -13.59 13.92 9.56
N ASP A 150 -12.58 13.66 8.73
CA ASP A 150 -12.44 14.27 7.42
C ASP A 150 -13.26 13.51 6.37
N PHE A 151 -14.57 13.79 6.35
CA PHE A 151 -15.49 13.15 5.42
C PHE A 151 -15.22 13.54 3.96
N THR A 152 -14.68 14.74 3.70
CA THR A 152 -14.35 15.19 2.34
C THR A 152 -13.18 14.36 1.77
N ALA A 153 -12.10 14.22 2.52
CA ALA A 153 -10.98 13.35 2.14
C ALA A 153 -11.42 11.88 2.02
N ALA A 154 -12.25 11.39 2.95
CA ALA A 154 -12.79 10.04 2.89
C ALA A 154 -13.59 9.79 1.59
N THR A 155 -14.48 10.71 1.20
CA THR A 155 -15.24 10.57 -0.06
C THR A 155 -14.35 10.58 -1.30
N THR A 156 -13.31 11.42 -1.31
CA THR A 156 -12.32 11.46 -2.40
C THR A 156 -11.60 10.11 -2.52
N GLN A 157 -11.16 9.52 -1.40
CA GLN A 157 -10.50 8.22 -1.39
C GLN A 157 -11.45 7.07 -1.79
N ILE A 158 -12.71 7.10 -1.36
CA ILE A 158 -13.72 6.11 -1.80
C ILE A 158 -13.88 6.16 -3.32
N GLN A 159 -14.01 7.36 -3.91
CA GLN A 159 -14.10 7.51 -5.36
C GLN A 159 -12.84 6.99 -6.07
N ALA A 160 -11.65 7.26 -5.52
CA ALA A 160 -10.40 6.76 -6.06
C ALA A 160 -10.30 5.22 -6.01
N ALA A 161 -10.69 4.60 -4.89
CA ALA A 161 -10.73 3.14 -4.74
C ALA A 161 -11.69 2.49 -5.75
N LEU A 162 -12.88 3.06 -5.91
CA LEU A 162 -13.88 2.57 -6.87
C LEU A 162 -13.42 2.74 -8.32
N LYS A 163 -12.67 3.80 -8.66
CA LYS A 163 -12.01 3.93 -9.97
C LYS A 163 -10.96 2.83 -10.22
N CYS A 164 -10.36 2.26 -9.17
CA CYS A 164 -9.46 1.13 -9.30
C CYS A 164 -10.23 -0.17 -9.51
N SER A 165 -11.22 -0.48 -8.66
CA SER A 165 -11.98 -1.73 -8.75
C SER A 165 -13.36 -1.64 -8.08
N TYR A 166 -14.36 -2.21 -8.77
CA TYR A 166 -15.73 -2.42 -8.26
C TYR A 166 -15.99 -3.89 -7.85
N SER A 167 -14.95 -4.64 -7.47
CA SER A 167 -15.15 -6.04 -7.12
C SER A 167 -16.02 -6.20 -5.87
N ARG A 168 -16.73 -7.34 -5.76
CA ARG A 168 -17.55 -7.63 -4.58
C ARG A 168 -16.75 -7.53 -3.28
N LYS A 169 -15.45 -7.89 -3.30
CA LYS A 169 -14.56 -7.78 -2.14
C LYS A 169 -14.38 -6.33 -1.71
N VAL A 170 -14.11 -5.43 -2.65
CA VAL A 170 -13.96 -3.99 -2.39
C VAL A 170 -15.25 -3.41 -1.81
N LEU A 171 -16.40 -3.73 -2.40
CA LEU A 171 -17.70 -3.22 -1.93
C LEU A 171 -18.06 -3.72 -0.52
N ILE A 172 -17.81 -5.00 -0.23
CA ILE A 172 -18.00 -5.57 1.12
C ILE A 172 -17.08 -4.86 2.11
N GLU A 173 -15.81 -4.68 1.79
CA GLU A 173 -14.86 -4.05 2.71
C GLU A 173 -15.16 -2.57 2.93
N LEU A 174 -15.61 -1.86 1.90
CA LEU A 174 -16.07 -0.48 2.01
C LEU A 174 -17.26 -0.38 2.97
N SER A 175 -18.27 -1.25 2.81
CA SER A 175 -19.43 -1.29 3.70
C SER A 175 -19.03 -1.57 5.16
N ARG A 176 -18.09 -2.49 5.37
CA ARG A 176 -17.56 -2.82 6.69
C ARG A 176 -16.85 -1.63 7.32
N THR A 177 -15.99 -0.94 6.56
CA THR A 177 -15.22 0.22 7.03
C THR A 177 -16.13 1.38 7.45
N ILE A 178 -17.16 1.67 6.64
CA ILE A 178 -18.17 2.68 6.97
C ILE A 178 -18.93 2.32 8.25
N PHE A 179 -19.36 1.06 8.38
CA PHE A 179 -20.09 0.59 9.56
C PHE A 179 -19.25 0.65 10.83
N GLN A 180 -17.97 0.22 10.76
CA GLN A 180 -17.04 0.30 11.87
C GLN A 180 -16.81 1.74 12.34
N SER A 181 -16.61 2.65 11.38
CA SER A 181 -16.41 4.08 11.66
C SER A 181 -17.66 4.71 12.28
N GLY A 182 -18.85 4.39 11.76
CA GLY A 182 -20.12 4.84 12.35
C GLY A 182 -20.29 4.38 13.79
N LYS A 183 -19.99 3.10 14.07
CA LYS A 183 -20.03 2.55 15.44
C LYS A 183 -19.02 3.24 16.37
N PHE A 184 -17.84 3.58 15.87
CA PHE A 184 -16.83 4.34 16.63
C PHE A 184 -17.35 5.73 17.02
N TRP A 185 -17.88 6.49 16.06
CA TRP A 185 -18.44 7.82 16.31
C TRP A 185 -19.62 7.81 17.28
N ILE A 186 -20.56 6.85 17.14
CA ILE A 186 -21.68 6.69 18.07
C ILE A 186 -21.16 6.49 19.50
N LYS A 187 -20.15 5.63 19.70
CA LYS A 187 -19.54 5.42 21.02
C LYS A 187 -18.88 6.68 21.58
N GLN A 188 -18.19 7.46 20.74
CA GLN A 188 -17.56 8.71 21.15
C GLN A 188 -18.59 9.75 21.61
N VAL A 189 -19.70 9.90 20.88
CA VAL A 189 -20.79 10.81 21.22
C VAL A 189 -21.46 10.40 22.54
N ILE A 190 -21.74 9.11 22.74
CA ILE A 190 -22.31 8.62 24.00
C ILE A 190 -21.36 8.92 25.17
N LYS A 191 -20.05 8.66 24.98
CA LYS A 191 -19.04 8.88 26.02
C LYS A 191 -18.90 10.37 26.39
N SER A 192 -18.92 11.28 25.41
CA SER A 192 -18.83 12.72 25.67
C SER A 192 -20.06 13.23 26.44
N GLN A 193 -21.26 12.76 26.08
CA GLN A 193 -22.50 13.10 26.79
C GLN A 193 -22.55 12.55 28.24
N MET A 194 -21.98 11.37 28.49
CA MET A 194 -21.90 10.81 29.86
C MET A 194 -20.88 11.56 30.73
N SER A 195 -19.74 11.95 30.16
CA SER A 195 -18.70 12.75 30.85
C SER A 195 -19.19 14.15 31.24
N LEU A 196 -20.05 14.77 30.42
CA LEU A 196 -20.65 16.07 30.72
C LEU A 196 -21.65 16.01 31.88
N LYS A 197 -22.29 14.85 32.10
CA LYS A 197 -23.26 14.64 33.20
C LYS A 197 -22.60 14.30 34.55
N THR A 198 -21.31 13.99 34.60
CA THR A 198 -20.60 13.61 35.85
C THR A 198 -19.93 14.80 36.54
N HIS A 199 -19.93 15.98 35.90
CA HIS A 199 -19.36 17.23 36.42
C HIS A 199 -20.42 18.30 36.73
N GLN A 200 -21.70 17.91 36.80
CA GLN A 200 -22.81 18.71 37.32
C GLN A 200 -23.33 18.04 38.59
#